data_AF-A0A0N4TVV9-F1
#
_entry.id   AF-A0A0N4TVV9-F1
#
_cell.length_a   1.000
_cell.length_b   1.000
_cell.length_c   1.000
_cell.angle_alpha   90.00
_cell.angle_beta   90.00
_cell.angle_gamma   90.00
#
_symmetry.space_group_name_H-M   'P 1'
#
loop_
_entity.id
_entity.type
_entity.pdbx_description
1 polymer ?
#
loop_
_entity_poly.entity_id
_entity_poly.type
_entity_poly.pdbx_seq_one_letter_code
_entity_poly.pdbx_strand_id
1 'polypeptide(L)'
;MGRNTRTLVRLQAHHNERNDQSGRGSIERHFVRKYVMPEEVQTDTIESHLSDKGVLTICATKTMIGSLHEVPLFEHAQRNRK
;
A
#
# COMPACT_ATOMS: atom_id res chain seq x y z
N MET A 1 -12.49 -17.50 -17.25
CA MET A 1 -11.47 -16.44 -17.42
C MET A 1 -11.77 -15.31 -16.46
N GLY A 2 -11.13 -15.28 -15.29
CA GLY A 2 -11.29 -14.18 -14.33
C GLY A 2 -10.51 -12.97 -14.82
N ARG A 3 -11.15 -11.80 -14.87
CA ARG A 3 -10.46 -10.54 -15.21
C ARG A 3 -9.55 -10.20 -14.03
N ASN A 4 -8.24 -10.28 -14.23
CA ASN A 4 -7.28 -9.85 -13.23
C ASN A 4 -7.22 -8.31 -13.26
N THR A 5 -8.08 -7.65 -12.47
CA THR A 5 -8.15 -6.19 -12.41
C THR A 5 -7.08 -5.66 -11.48
N ARG A 6 -6.03 -5.05 -12.06
CA ARG A 6 -4.99 -4.34 -11.29
C ARG A 6 -5.58 -3.10 -10.65
N THR A 7 -5.52 -3.00 -9.34
CA THR A 7 -5.91 -1.78 -8.61
C THR A 7 -4.87 -0.67 -8.84
N LEU A 8 -5.35 0.51 -9.24
CA LEU A 8 -4.52 1.70 -9.43
C LEU A 8 -4.83 2.73 -8.33
N VAL A 9 -3.79 3.19 -7.64
CA VAL A 9 -3.89 4.35 -6.74
C VAL A 9 -3.35 5.57 -7.45
N ARG A 10 -4.16 6.63 -7.52
CA ARG A 10 -3.81 7.91 -8.13
C ARG A 10 -3.54 8.93 -7.04
N LEU A 11 -2.30 9.41 -6.98
CA LEU A 11 -1.92 10.55 -6.15
C LEU A 11 -2.06 11.82 -6.98
N GLN A 12 -2.74 12.81 -6.43
CA GLN A 12 -2.90 14.13 -7.02
C GLN A 12 -2.47 15.17 -5.99
N ALA A 13 -1.54 16.04 -6.38
CA ALA A 13 -1.04 17.07 -5.51
C ALA A 13 -0.98 18.39 -6.28
N HIS A 14 -1.45 19.44 -5.61
CA HIS A 14 -1.53 20.78 -6.13
C HIS A 14 -0.77 21.72 -5.21
N HIS A 15 0.29 22.34 -5.71
CA HIS A 15 0.97 23.44 -5.07
C HIS A 15 0.43 24.72 -5.69
N ASN A 16 -0.36 25.44 -4.91
CA ASN A 16 -1.01 26.68 -5.34
C ASN A 16 0.01 27.70 -5.85
N GLU A 17 -0.49 28.59 -6.71
CA GLU A 17 0.27 29.71 -7.25
C GLU A 17 0.90 30.55 -6.13
N ARG A 18 2.20 30.80 -6.25
CA ARG A 18 2.93 31.74 -5.40
C ARG A 18 3.87 32.60 -6.24
N ASN A 19 4.12 33.83 -5.80
CA ASN A 19 5.12 34.68 -6.44
C ASN A 19 6.50 34.01 -6.42
N ASP A 20 7.24 34.16 -7.52
CA ASP A 20 8.63 33.72 -7.58
C ASP A 20 9.53 34.60 -6.69
N GLN A 21 10.74 34.12 -6.39
CA GLN A 21 11.68 34.87 -5.53
C GLN A 21 12.10 36.22 -6.12
N SER A 22 11.95 36.38 -7.43
CA SER A 22 12.30 37.58 -8.18
C SER A 22 11.18 38.62 -8.20
N GLY A 23 9.97 38.26 -7.75
CA GLY A 23 8.77 39.11 -7.79
C GLY A 23 8.28 39.44 -9.20
N ARG A 24 8.74 38.72 -10.24
CA ARG A 24 8.42 39.01 -11.65
C ARG A 24 7.55 37.95 -12.31
N GLY A 25 7.24 36.88 -11.59
CA GLY A 25 6.38 35.81 -12.06
C GLY A 25 5.75 35.05 -10.90
N SER A 26 4.94 34.07 -11.26
CA SER A 26 4.32 33.15 -10.31
C SER A 26 4.67 31.70 -10.65
N ILE A 27 4.59 30.85 -9.64
CA ILE A 27 4.85 29.42 -9.75
C ILE A 27 3.67 28.68 -9.15
N GLU A 28 3.00 27.90 -9.98
CA GLU A 28 2.03 26.87 -9.62
C GLU A 28 2.60 25.52 -10.06
N ARG A 29 2.35 24.45 -9.29
CA ARG A 29 2.76 23.11 -9.68
C ARG A 29 1.63 22.12 -9.44
N HIS A 30 1.36 21.30 -10.45
CA HIS A 30 0.45 20.17 -10.34
C HIS A 30 1.19 18.89 -10.72
N PHE A 31 1.02 17.83 -9.93
CA PHE A 31 1.50 16.53 -10.34
C PHE A 31 0.48 15.42 -10.08
N VAL A 32 0.53 14.42 -10.95
CA VAL A 32 -0.25 13.19 -10.84
C VAL A 32 0.71 12.02 -10.92
N ARG A 33 0.66 11.13 -9.93
CA ARG A 33 1.42 9.88 -9.95
C ARG A 33 0.48 8.71 -9.76
N LYS A 34 0.69 7.64 -10.53
CA LYS A 34 -0.13 6.42 -10.47
C LYS A 34 0.76 5.27 -10.02
N TYR A 35 0.24 4.46 -9.11
CA TYR A 35 0.89 3.26 -8.61
C TYR A 35 -0.03 2.07 -8.84
N VAL A 36 0.52 1.01 -9.42
CA VAL A 36 -0.14 -0.30 -9.46
C VAL A 36 0.04 -0.92 -8.08
N MET A 37 -1.07 -1.21 -7.41
CA MET A 37 -1.02 -1.87 -6.12
C MET A 37 -0.86 -3.38 -6.30
N PRO A 38 -0.12 -4.05 -5.40
CA PRO A 38 -0.13 -5.50 -5.30
C PRO A 38 -1.55 -6.06 -5.13
N GLU A 39 -1.78 -7.30 -5.57
CA GLU A 39 -3.08 -7.99 -5.43
C GLU A 39 -3.47 -8.23 -3.96
N GLU A 40 -2.47 -8.31 -3.08
CA GLU A 40 -2.61 -8.54 -1.64
C GLU A 40 -2.96 -7.28 -0.84
N VAL A 41 -3.25 -6.14 -1.46
CA VAL A 41 -3.62 -4.91 -0.74
C VAL A 41 -5.13 -4.87 -0.46
N GLN A 42 -5.52 -4.66 0.80
CA GLN A 42 -6.89 -4.33 1.18
C GLN A 42 -7.15 -2.85 0.88
N THR A 43 -7.90 -2.58 -0.19
CA THR A 43 -8.01 -1.23 -0.77
C THR A 43 -8.75 -0.22 0.12
N ASP A 44 -9.63 -0.69 0.98
CA ASP A 44 -10.38 0.08 1.97
C ASP A 44 -9.52 0.58 3.13
N THR A 45 -8.33 -0.01 3.31
CA THR A 45 -7.38 0.36 4.37
C THR A 45 -6.29 1.33 3.92
N ILE A 46 -6.35 1.80 2.67
CA ILE A 46 -5.35 2.71 2.12
C ILE A 46 -5.43 4.05 2.86
N GLU A 47 -4.30 4.45 3.43
CA GLU A 47 -4.12 5.74 4.10
C GLU A 47 -2.87 6.46 3.58
N SER A 48 -2.85 7.78 3.74
CA SER A 48 -1.73 8.62 3.31
C SER A 48 -1.25 9.51 4.44
N HIS A 49 0.07 9.65 4.58
CA HIS A 49 0.71 10.53 5.55
C HIS A 49 1.79 11.37 4.87
N LEU A 50 1.73 12.69 5.04
CA LEU A 50 2.77 13.62 4.56
C LEU A 50 3.59 14.08 5.77
N SER A 51 4.88 13.74 5.77
CA SER A 51 5.80 14.20 6.81
C SER A 51 6.21 15.66 6.63
N ASP A 52 6.71 16.28 7.70
CA ASP A 52 7.25 17.65 7.68
C ASP A 52 8.43 17.84 6.72
N LYS A 53 9.12 16.75 6.36
CA LYS A 53 10.20 16.75 5.37
C LYS A 53 9.69 16.64 3.91
N GLY A 54 8.37 16.68 3.70
CA GLY A 54 7.75 16.64 2.38
C GLY A 54 7.71 15.24 1.73
N VAL A 55 7.88 14.18 2.51
CA VAL A 55 7.75 12.80 2.03
C VAL A 55 6.32 12.32 2.24
N LEU A 56 5.63 12.04 1.13
CA LEU A 56 4.30 11.40 1.12
C LEU A 56 4.46 9.88 1.19
N THR A 57 3.90 9.27 2.21
CA THR A 57 3.85 7.83 2.43
C THR A 57 2.43 7.33 2.24
N ILE A 58 2.27 6.22 1.50
CA ILE A 58 1.00 5.54 1.28
C ILE A 58 1.10 4.16 1.95
N CYS A 59 0.20 3.87 2.88
CA CYS A 59 0.15 2.62 3.63
C CYS A 59 -1.17 1.91 3.38
N ALA A 60 -1.17 0.59 3.51
CA ALA A 60 -2.37 -0.24 3.48
C ALA A 60 -2.09 -1.58 4.18
N THR A 61 -3.12 -2.23 4.70
CA THR A 61 -2.99 -3.59 5.23
C THR A 61 -2.89 -4.61 4.10
N LYS A 62 -2.15 -5.68 4.39
CA LYS A 62 -2.13 -6.84 3.51
C LYS A 62 -3.34 -7.72 3.80
N THR A 63 -3.98 -8.22 2.75
CA THR A 63 -4.93 -9.32 2.83
C THR A 63 -4.21 -10.50 3.47
N MET A 64 -4.76 -11.03 4.56
CA MET A 64 -4.27 -12.26 5.19
C MET A 64 -4.48 -13.43 4.22
N ILE A 65 -3.52 -13.66 3.33
CA ILE A 65 -3.43 -14.90 2.54
C ILE A 65 -2.68 -15.90 3.43
N GLY A 66 -3.35 -16.34 4.49
CA GLY A 66 -2.85 -17.35 5.40
C GLY A 66 -3.58 -18.65 5.15
N SER A 67 -2.96 -19.55 4.39
CA SER A 67 -3.26 -20.98 4.49
C SER A 67 -3.28 -21.36 5.96
N LEU A 68 -4.38 -21.99 6.41
CA LEU A 68 -4.44 -22.61 7.72
C LEU A 68 -3.22 -23.53 7.86
N HIS A 69 -2.25 -23.16 8.68
CA HIS A 69 -1.14 -24.06 9.00
C HIS A 69 -1.69 -25.08 10.00
N GLU A 70 -2.19 -26.20 9.50
CA GLU A 70 -2.49 -27.35 10.36
C GLU A 70 -1.18 -27.85 10.96
N VAL A 71 -1.09 -27.79 12.29
CA VAL A 71 0.00 -28.42 13.05
C VAL A 71 -0.46 -29.84 13.35
N PRO A 72 0.13 -30.89 12.73
CA PRO A 72 -0.26 -32.25 13.03
C PRO A 72 0.17 -32.60 14.46
N LEU A 73 -0.79 -33.01 15.28
CA LEU A 73 -0.51 -33.64 16.57
C LEU A 73 -0.04 -35.07 16.29
N PHE A 74 1.26 -35.31 16.41
CA PHE A 74 1.78 -36.68 16.37
C PHE A 74 1.39 -37.39 17.65
N GLU A 75 0.52 -38.39 17.53
CA GLU A 75 0.22 -39.30 18.62
C GLU A 75 1.48 -40.09 18.97
N HIS A 76 1.91 -40.00 20.22
CA HIS A 76 3.08 -40.73 20.71
C HIS A 76 2.68 -42.21 20.80
N ALA A 77 2.91 -42.97 19.73
CA ALA A 77 2.64 -44.40 19.69
C ALA A 77 3.45 -45.06 20.82
N GLN A 78 2.77 -45.42 21.91
CA GLN A 78 3.33 -46.20 22.99
C GLN A 78 3.67 -47.57 22.40
N ARG A 79 4.95 -47.74 22.10
CA ARG A 79 5.52 -48.98 21.59
C ARG A 79 5.45 -50.01 22.71
N ASN A 80 4.35 -50.76 22.76
CA ASN A 80 4.26 -51.97 23.57
C ASN A 80 5.34 -52.94 23.05
N ARG A 81 6.47 -53.00 23.77
CA ARG A 81 7.44 -54.07 23.65
C ARG A 81 6.82 -55.31 24.31
N LYS A 82 6.79 -56.37 23.50
CA LYS A 82 6.58 -57.80 23.79
C LYS A 82 6.47 -58.20 25.26
#